data_AF-A0A958K897-F1
#
_entry.id   AF-A0A958K897-F1
#
_cell.length_a   1.000
_cell.length_b   1.000
_cell.length_c   1.000
_cell.angle_alpha   90.00
_cell.angle_beta   90.00
_cell.angle_gamma   90.00
#
_symmetry.space_group_name_H-M   'P 1'
#
loop_
_entity.id
_entity.type
_entity.pdbx_description
1 polymer ?
#
loop_
_entity_poly.entity_id
_entity_poly.type
_entity_poly.pdbx_seq_one_letter_code
_entity_poly.pdbx_strand_id
1 'polypeptide(L)'
;MKTNWTLIRKLMNSAIDACEAVETNGVTEDNRGDSFITDDGTLSATMWDYLQSSFTYPENLSYSVVRARHLLDSSKPYTNEAGRTLMAVGRLAAELVGAEDTDTRVSGVDPHRPNQEESLEEMITGLCNWYSDWMIPGVEKIMKRDEEG
;
A
#
# COMPACT_ATOMS: atom_id res chain seq x y z
N MET A 1 20.94 -6.24 -9.21
CA MET A 1 19.67 -6.97 -8.99
C MET A 1 18.54 -6.14 -9.55
N LYS A 2 17.72 -6.66 -10.47
CA LYS A 2 16.59 -5.90 -11.05
C LYS A 2 15.30 -6.28 -10.36
N THR A 3 14.77 -5.38 -9.53
CA THR A 3 13.43 -5.52 -8.95
C THR A 3 12.40 -5.60 -10.08
N ASN A 4 11.48 -6.55 -10.03
CA ASN A 4 10.35 -6.61 -10.97
C ASN A 4 9.24 -5.65 -10.52
N TRP A 5 9.40 -4.36 -10.85
CA TRP A 5 8.45 -3.30 -10.48
C TRP A 5 7.05 -3.51 -11.08
N THR A 6 6.95 -4.14 -12.25
CA THR A 6 5.65 -4.47 -12.87
C THR A 6 4.84 -5.43 -12.00
N LEU A 7 5.49 -6.45 -11.43
CA LEU A 7 4.83 -7.39 -10.52
C LEU A 7 4.35 -6.71 -9.23
N ILE A 8 5.16 -5.82 -8.66
CA ILE A 8 4.81 -5.09 -7.43
C ILE A 8 3.60 -4.17 -7.69
N ARG A 9 3.61 -3.40 -8.78
CA ARG A 9 2.46 -2.54 -9.13
C ARG A 9 1.19 -3.37 -9.34
N LYS A 10 1.29 -4.50 -10.04
CA LYS A 10 0.14 -5.42 -10.22
C LYS A 10 -0.42 -5.87 -8.88
N LEU A 11 0.43 -6.33 -7.96
CA LEU A 11 0.01 -6.78 -6.63
C LEU A 11 -0.72 -5.68 -5.85
N MET A 12 -0.12 -4.48 -5.78
CA MET A 12 -0.70 -3.36 -5.04
C MET A 12 -2.02 -2.89 -5.65
N ASN A 13 -2.08 -2.73 -6.96
CA ASN A 13 -3.32 -2.32 -7.64
C ASN A 13 -4.41 -3.36 -7.46
N SER A 14 -4.12 -4.66 -7.61
CA SER A 14 -5.14 -5.70 -7.38
C SER A 14 -5.66 -5.75 -5.93
N ALA A 15 -4.83 -5.37 -4.95
CA ALA A 15 -5.29 -5.23 -3.57
C ALA A 15 -6.20 -4.00 -3.39
N ILE A 16 -5.84 -2.86 -4.01
CA ILE A 16 -6.66 -1.65 -4.02
C ILE A 16 -8.01 -1.92 -4.70
N ASP A 17 -8.02 -2.51 -5.90
CA ASP A 17 -9.23 -2.87 -6.64
C ASP A 17 -10.16 -3.76 -5.79
N ALA A 18 -9.60 -4.68 -5.00
CA ALA A 18 -10.37 -5.54 -4.10
C ALA A 18 -10.97 -4.76 -2.93
N CYS A 19 -10.22 -3.85 -2.30
CA CYS A 19 -10.73 -2.98 -1.24
C CYS A 19 -11.86 -2.07 -1.78
N GLU A 20 -11.65 -1.42 -2.92
CA GLU A 20 -12.65 -0.58 -3.58
C GLU A 20 -13.93 -1.36 -3.90
N ALA A 21 -13.79 -2.61 -4.36
CA ALA A 21 -14.94 -3.47 -4.62
C ALA A 21 -15.71 -3.82 -3.35
N VAL A 22 -15.03 -4.11 -2.23
CA VAL A 22 -15.68 -4.38 -0.93
C VAL A 22 -16.48 -3.16 -0.47
N GLU A 23 -15.90 -1.97 -0.54
CA GLU A 23 -16.58 -0.72 -0.18
C GLU A 23 -17.76 -0.40 -1.11
N THR A 24 -17.56 -0.50 -2.42
CA THR A 24 -18.59 -0.21 -3.44
C THR A 24 -19.81 -1.12 -3.29
N ASN A 25 -19.61 -2.38 -2.89
CA ASN A 25 -20.71 -3.32 -2.65
C ASN A 25 -21.39 -3.13 -1.29
N GLY A 26 -20.93 -2.18 -0.48
CA GLY A 26 -21.51 -1.87 0.83
C GLY A 26 -21.43 -3.04 1.80
N VAL A 27 -20.33 -3.82 1.75
CA VAL A 27 -20.14 -4.95 2.67
C VAL A 27 -20.13 -4.44 4.11
N THR A 28 -21.12 -4.86 4.89
CA THR A 28 -21.23 -4.52 6.31
C THR A 28 -20.85 -5.69 7.21
N GLU A 29 -20.76 -5.45 8.52
CA GLU A 29 -20.52 -6.53 9.49
C GLU A 29 -21.62 -7.59 9.46
N ASP A 30 -22.86 -7.20 9.15
CA ASP A 30 -24.00 -8.12 9.10
C ASP A 30 -23.87 -9.13 7.96
N ASN A 31 -23.13 -8.80 6.90
CA ASN A 31 -22.91 -9.68 5.75
C ASN A 31 -21.81 -10.72 5.97
N ARG A 32 -21.06 -10.65 7.07
CA ARG A 32 -19.88 -11.50 7.30
C ARG A 32 -20.20 -13.00 7.30
N GLY A 33 -21.38 -13.37 7.79
CA GLY A 33 -21.84 -14.76 7.83
C GLY A 33 -22.48 -15.26 6.54
N ASP A 34 -22.70 -14.38 5.55
CA ASP A 34 -23.33 -14.75 4.30
C ASP A 34 -22.37 -15.60 3.46
N SER A 35 -22.85 -16.77 3.02
CA SER A 35 -22.21 -17.60 2.00
C SER A 35 -23.04 -17.54 0.73
N PHE A 36 -22.38 -17.54 -0.42
CA PHE A 36 -23.07 -17.91 -1.65
C PHE A 36 -23.02 -19.42 -1.83
N ILE A 37 -24.05 -19.96 -2.47
CA ILE A 37 -24.10 -21.37 -2.88
C ILE A 37 -23.55 -21.42 -4.31
N THR A 38 -22.55 -22.26 -4.57
CA THR A 38 -22.02 -22.46 -5.92
C THR A 38 -23.08 -23.12 -6.82
N ASP A 39 -22.89 -23.03 -8.15
CA ASP A 39 -23.82 -23.61 -9.13
C ASP A 39 -24.06 -25.12 -8.95
N ASP A 40 -23.12 -25.83 -8.30
CA ASP A 40 -23.21 -27.26 -7.97
C ASP A 40 -23.88 -27.57 -6.61
N GLY A 41 -24.40 -26.55 -5.91
CA GLY A 41 -25.07 -26.68 -4.62
C GLY A 41 -24.13 -26.76 -3.42
N THR A 42 -22.81 -26.61 -3.61
CA THR A 42 -21.83 -26.59 -2.52
C THR A 42 -21.87 -25.26 -1.78
N LEU A 43 -21.78 -25.30 -0.44
CA LEU A 43 -21.62 -24.09 0.36
C LEU A 43 -20.24 -23.50 0.07
N SER A 44 -20.19 -22.28 -0.46
CA SER A 44 -18.94 -21.55 -0.66
C SER A 44 -18.44 -20.96 0.67
N ALA A 45 -17.20 -20.47 0.63
CA ALA A 45 -16.62 -19.67 1.69
C ALA A 45 -17.54 -18.47 2.03
N THR A 46 -17.58 -18.12 3.31
CA THR A 46 -18.35 -16.97 3.79
C THR A 46 -17.69 -15.67 3.32
N MET A 47 -18.44 -14.56 3.34
CA MET A 47 -17.87 -13.22 3.14
C MET A 47 -16.69 -12.97 4.09
N TRP A 48 -16.81 -13.40 5.35
CA TRP A 48 -15.72 -13.27 6.32
C TRP A 48 -14.45 -14.04 5.92
N ASP A 49 -14.60 -15.25 5.36
CA ASP A 49 -13.44 -16.02 4.90
C ASP A 49 -12.67 -15.29 3.78
N TYR A 50 -13.39 -14.63 2.86
CA TYR A 50 -12.78 -13.79 1.82
C TYR A 50 -12.07 -12.58 2.42
N LEU A 51 -12.74 -11.82 3.30
CA LEU A 51 -12.17 -10.64 3.96
C LEU A 51 -10.94 -11.01 4.79
N GLN A 52 -11.01 -12.07 5.59
CA GLN A 52 -9.90 -12.54 6.41
C GLN A 52 -8.71 -13.00 5.57
N SER A 53 -8.98 -13.70 4.47
CA SER A 53 -7.94 -14.14 3.55
C SER A 53 -7.23 -12.98 2.88
N SER A 54 -7.92 -11.86 2.64
CA SER A 54 -7.35 -10.69 1.98
C SER A 54 -6.15 -10.09 2.71
N PHE A 55 -6.12 -10.16 4.05
CA PHE A 55 -4.98 -9.70 4.86
C PHE A 55 -4.09 -10.84 5.37
N THR A 56 -4.62 -12.06 5.53
CA THR A 56 -3.82 -13.22 6.02
C THR A 56 -2.93 -13.81 4.92
N TYR A 57 -3.42 -13.87 3.68
CA TYR A 57 -2.67 -14.49 2.57
C TYR A 57 -1.39 -13.72 2.19
N PRO A 58 -1.40 -12.38 2.10
CA PRO A 58 -0.17 -11.61 1.88
C PRO A 58 0.89 -11.82 2.96
N GLU A 59 0.50 -11.98 4.24
CA GLU A 59 1.42 -12.28 5.33
C GLU A 59 2.11 -13.64 5.11
N ASN A 60 1.33 -14.68 4.84
CA ASN A 60 1.84 -16.01 4.56
C ASN A 60 2.79 -16.03 3.35
N LEU A 61 2.43 -15.31 2.29
CA LEU A 61 3.27 -15.19 1.10
C LEU A 61 4.57 -14.43 1.38
N SER A 62 4.54 -13.43 2.28
CA SER A 62 5.73 -12.71 2.72
C SER A 62 6.75 -13.64 3.38
N TYR A 63 6.31 -14.57 4.25
CA TYR A 63 7.20 -15.59 4.81
C TYR A 63 7.77 -16.53 3.74
N SER A 64 6.96 -16.88 2.73
CA SER A 64 7.43 -17.70 1.60
C SER A 64 8.48 -16.97 0.76
N VAL A 65 8.36 -15.66 0.56
CA VAL A 65 9.39 -14.85 -0.10
C VAL A 65 10.69 -14.86 0.72
N VAL A 66 10.63 -14.67 2.04
CA VAL A 66 11.81 -14.72 2.91
C VAL A 66 12.51 -16.08 2.83
N ARG A 67 11.75 -17.18 2.93
CA ARG A 67 12.28 -18.54 2.78
C ARG A 67 12.90 -18.78 1.40
N ALA A 68 12.22 -18.37 0.33
CA ALA A 68 12.73 -18.51 -1.03
C ALA A 68 14.05 -17.75 -1.23
N ARG A 69 14.14 -16.52 -0.70
CA ARG A 69 15.39 -15.74 -0.73
C ARG A 69 16.52 -16.44 0.00
N HIS A 70 16.24 -17.04 1.16
CA HIS A 70 17.23 -17.80 1.92
C HIS A 70 17.73 -19.03 1.16
N LEU A 71 16.82 -19.82 0.57
CA LEU A 71 17.18 -20.98 -0.24
C LEU A 71 18.01 -20.62 -1.49
N LEU A 72 17.83 -19.40 -2.01
CA LEU A 72 18.58 -18.86 -3.15
C LEU A 72 19.86 -18.12 -2.75
N ASP A 73 20.30 -18.24 -1.49
CA ASP A 73 21.45 -17.50 -0.92
C ASP A 73 21.42 -16.00 -1.19
N SER A 74 20.21 -15.44 -1.20
CA SER A 74 19.91 -14.03 -1.47
C SER A 74 19.16 -13.38 -0.31
N SER A 75 19.32 -13.95 0.89
CA SER A 75 18.80 -13.38 2.14
C SER A 75 19.23 -11.92 2.26
N LYS A 76 18.28 -11.08 2.68
CA LYS A 76 18.57 -9.68 3.00
C LYS A 76 18.73 -9.57 4.51
N PRO A 77 19.84 -9.01 5.01
CA PRO A 77 20.02 -8.77 6.44
C PRO A 77 19.10 -7.65 6.96
N TYR A 78 18.64 -6.76 6.08
CA TYR A 78 17.67 -5.70 6.41
C TYR A 78 16.77 -5.36 5.21
N THR A 79 15.58 -4.81 5.48
CA THR A 79 14.71 -4.24 4.43
C THR A 79 15.37 -2.99 3.87
N ASN A 80 15.70 -3.01 2.57
CA ASN A 80 16.33 -1.89 1.89
C ASN A 80 15.39 -0.67 1.78
N GLU A 81 15.96 0.46 1.36
CA GLU A 81 15.37 1.79 1.36
C GLU A 81 14.05 1.79 0.57
N ALA A 82 14.06 1.22 -0.63
CA ALA A 82 12.86 1.10 -1.46
C ALA A 82 11.74 0.28 -0.80
N GLY A 83 12.08 -0.80 -0.08
CA GLY A 83 11.10 -1.58 0.67
C GLY A 83 10.53 -0.80 1.87
N ARG A 84 11.38 -0.05 2.57
CA ARG A 84 10.95 0.83 3.68
C ARG A 84 10.02 1.94 3.19
N THR A 85 10.32 2.55 2.04
CA THR A 85 9.44 3.55 1.40
C THR A 85 8.06 2.96 1.11
N LEU A 86 7.99 1.77 0.50
CA LEU A 86 6.70 1.12 0.21
C LEU A 86 5.91 0.78 1.49
N MET A 87 6.59 0.31 2.54
CA MET A 87 5.93 0.05 3.83
C MET A 87 5.36 1.33 4.45
N ALA A 88 6.10 2.44 4.40
CA ALA A 88 5.65 3.73 4.93
C ALA A 88 4.46 4.27 4.14
N VAL A 89 4.50 4.20 2.81
CA VAL A 89 3.37 4.60 1.94
C VAL A 89 2.17 3.68 2.14
N GLY A 90 2.37 2.37 2.26
CA GLY A 90 1.29 1.42 2.56
C GLY A 90 0.62 1.70 3.90
N ARG A 91 1.39 2.07 4.93
CA ARG A 91 0.82 2.50 6.21
C ARG A 91 0.02 3.80 6.07
N LEU A 92 0.57 4.81 5.39
CA LEU A 92 -0.16 6.06 5.12
C LEU A 92 -1.47 5.77 4.37
N ALA A 93 -1.42 4.94 3.33
CA ALA A 93 -2.61 4.54 2.57
C ALA A 93 -3.65 3.84 3.47
N ALA A 94 -3.23 2.99 4.41
CA ALA A 94 -4.14 2.34 5.34
C ALA A 94 -4.89 3.33 6.25
N GLU A 95 -4.24 4.41 6.69
CA GLU A 95 -4.90 5.48 7.47
C GLU A 95 -5.87 6.32 6.63
N LEU A 96 -5.72 6.31 5.29
CA LEU A 96 -6.62 7.02 4.36
C LEU A 96 -7.86 6.21 3.99
N VAL A 97 -7.86 4.89 4.21
CA VAL A 97 -9.03 4.05 3.96
C VAL A 97 -10.17 4.49 4.90
N GLY A 98 -11.30 4.90 4.32
CA GLY A 98 -12.44 5.43 5.06
C GLY A 98 -12.23 6.83 5.65
N ALA A 99 -11.16 7.55 5.31
CA ALA A 99 -11.00 8.93 5.71
C ALA A 99 -12.00 9.82 4.93
N GLU A 100 -12.88 10.49 5.66
CA GLU A 100 -13.83 11.46 5.12
C GLU A 100 -13.22 12.87 5.10
N ASP A 101 -13.82 13.79 4.32
CA ASP A 101 -13.48 15.22 4.29
C ASP A 101 -11.98 15.52 4.04
N THR A 102 -11.31 14.73 3.21
CA THR A 102 -9.87 14.86 2.96
C THR A 102 -9.46 16.19 2.31
N ASP A 103 -10.41 16.89 1.69
CA ASP A 103 -10.27 18.21 1.07
C ASP A 103 -10.51 19.36 2.06
N THR A 104 -11.06 19.08 3.24
CA THR A 104 -11.35 20.09 4.25
C THR A 104 -10.06 20.63 4.85
N ARG A 105 -9.92 21.96 4.82
CA ARG A 105 -8.77 22.67 5.37
C ARG A 105 -8.97 22.90 6.87
N VAL A 106 -8.05 22.40 7.68
CA VAL A 106 -8.04 22.63 9.13
C VAL A 106 -6.66 23.11 9.58
N SER A 107 -6.62 23.91 10.65
CA SER A 107 -5.37 24.36 11.25
C SER A 107 -4.89 23.37 12.31
N GLY A 108 -3.58 23.35 12.56
CA GLY A 108 -2.99 22.51 13.61
C GLY A 108 -2.66 21.07 13.20
N VAL A 109 -2.76 20.73 11.90
CA VAL A 109 -2.36 19.41 11.39
C VAL A 109 -0.85 19.21 11.49
N ASP A 110 -0.07 20.19 11.02
CA ASP A 110 1.39 20.23 11.21
C ASP A 110 1.73 20.90 12.56
N PRO A 111 2.30 20.17 13.54
CA PRO A 111 2.67 20.74 14.83
C PRO A 111 3.77 21.80 14.73
N HIS A 112 4.54 21.84 13.64
CA HIS A 112 5.56 22.85 13.39
C HIS A 112 5.01 24.11 12.71
N ARG A 113 3.78 24.04 12.17
CA ARG A 113 3.09 25.16 11.52
C ARG A 113 1.63 25.23 12.01
N PRO A 114 1.40 25.44 13.32
CA PRO A 114 0.09 25.24 13.95
C PRO A 114 -1.01 26.17 13.44
N ASN A 115 -0.65 27.33 12.87
CA ASN A 115 -1.60 28.30 12.32
C ASN A 115 -1.82 28.13 10.81
N GLN A 116 -1.10 27.21 10.15
CA GLN A 116 -1.31 26.95 8.74
C GLN A 116 -2.55 26.07 8.60
N GLU A 117 -3.51 26.54 7.81
CA GLU A 117 -4.58 25.69 7.31
C GLU A 117 -4.06 24.86 6.14
N GLU A 118 -4.35 23.57 6.13
CA GLU A 118 -4.09 22.66 5.02
C GLU A 118 -5.09 21.49 5.08
N SER A 119 -5.31 20.82 3.96
CA SER A 119 -6.10 19.60 3.90
C SER A 119 -5.21 18.36 3.77
N LEU A 120 -5.73 17.18 4.10
CA LEU A 120 -4.99 15.93 3.90
C LEU A 120 -4.68 15.71 2.42
N GLU A 121 -5.60 16.05 1.51
CA GLU A 121 -5.40 15.96 0.06
C GLU A 121 -4.22 16.81 -0.41
N GLU A 122 -4.08 18.03 0.10
CA GLU A 122 -2.95 18.92 -0.21
C GLU A 122 -1.63 18.33 0.28
N MET A 123 -1.61 17.77 1.50
CA MET A 123 -0.41 17.15 2.07
C MET A 123 0.02 15.91 1.28
N ILE A 124 -0.92 15.05 0.90
CA ILE A 124 -0.67 13.84 0.11
C ILE A 124 -0.19 14.21 -1.30
N THR A 125 -0.86 15.18 -1.93
CA THR A 125 -0.44 15.70 -3.25
C THR A 125 0.96 16.30 -3.17
N GLY A 126 1.26 17.04 -2.10
CA GLY A 126 2.60 17.54 -1.81
C GLY A 126 3.65 16.44 -1.70
N LEU A 127 3.33 15.31 -1.07
CA LEU A 127 4.23 14.16 -1.00
C LEU A 127 4.43 13.49 -2.37
N CYS A 128 3.38 13.36 -3.18
CA CYS A 128 3.48 12.88 -4.56
C CYS A 128 4.42 13.76 -5.38
N ASN A 129 4.24 15.08 -5.32
CA ASN A 129 5.09 16.05 -6.00
C ASN A 129 6.52 16.02 -5.47
N TRP A 130 6.73 15.79 -4.17
CA TRP A 130 8.06 15.63 -3.61
C TRP A 130 8.81 14.44 -4.24
N TYR A 131 8.13 13.31 -4.45
CA TYR A 131 8.76 12.17 -5.14
C TYR A 131 9.17 12.51 -6.58
N SER A 132 8.28 13.15 -7.36
CA SER A 132 8.55 13.47 -8.77
C SER A 132 9.55 14.60 -8.96
N ASP A 133 9.46 15.64 -8.15
CA ASP A 133 10.15 16.91 -8.40
C ASP A 133 11.49 16.97 -7.67
N TRP A 134 11.63 16.22 -6.57
CA TRP A 134 12.83 16.27 -5.72
C TRP A 134 13.54 14.93 -5.58
N MET A 135 12.83 13.86 -5.20
CA MET A 135 13.47 12.57 -4.92
C MET A 135 14.12 11.98 -6.17
N ILE A 136 13.33 11.81 -7.24
CA ILE A 136 13.84 11.22 -8.49
C ILE A 136 14.97 12.08 -9.11
N PRO A 137 14.78 13.39 -9.34
CA PRO A 137 15.84 14.21 -9.94
C PRO A 137 17.08 14.34 -9.05
N GLY A 138 16.89 14.36 -7.72
CA GLY A 138 17.98 14.40 -6.75
C GLY A 138 18.88 13.17 -6.85
N VAL A 139 18.29 11.97 -6.89
CA VAL A 139 19.03 10.71 -7.08
C VAL A 139 19.75 10.70 -8.43
N GLU A 140 19.07 11.04 -9.52
CA GLU A 140 19.67 11.06 -10.85
C GLU A 140 20.87 12.02 -10.95
N LYS A 141 20.75 13.21 -10.37
CA LYS A 141 21.82 14.21 -10.38
C LYS A 141 23.05 13.75 -9.59
N ILE A 142 22.85 13.10 -8.45
CA ILE A 142 23.94 12.55 -7.64
C ILE A 142 24.65 11.44 -8.42
N MET A 143 23.90 10.49 -8.97
CA MET A 143 24.49 9.37 -9.71
C MET A 143 25.27 9.82 -10.95
N LYS A 144 24.78 10.80 -11.70
CA LYS A 144 25.49 11.35 -12.88
C LYS A 144 26.81 12.02 -12.51
N ARG A 145 26.88 12.70 -11.35
CA ARG A 145 28.12 13.33 -10.89
C ARG A 145 29.20 12.31 -10.57
N ASP A 146 28.83 11.15 -10.05
CA ASP A 146 29.77 10.07 -9.72
C ASP A 146 30.30 9.33 -10.97
N GLU A 147 29.64 9.48 -12.13
CA GLU A 147 30.08 8.92 -13.41
C GLU A 147 31.08 9.84 -14.17
N GLU A 148 31.11 11.13 -13.83
CA GLU A 148 31.93 12.16 -14.50
C GLU A 148 33.25 12.49 -13.76
N GLY A 149 33.45 11.98 -12.53
CA GLY A 149 34.63 12.23 -11.68
C GLY A 149 35.51 11.01 -11.49
#